data_AF-A0A0B5DU61-F1
#
_entry.id   AF-A0A0B5DU61-F1
#
_cell.length_a   1.000
_cell.length_b   1.000
_cell.length_c   1.000
_cell.angle_alpha   90.00
_cell.angle_beta   90.00
_cell.angle_gamma   90.00
#
_symmetry.space_group_name_H-M   'P 1'
#
loop_
_entity.id
_entity.type
_entity.pdbx_description
1 polymer ?
#
loop_
_entity_poly.entity_id
_entity_poly.type
_entity_poly.pdbx_seq_one_letter_code
_entity_poly.pdbx_strand_id
1 'polypeptide(L)'
;MDRAQQVLRFTWDFTPGLTWTNNAFEQALRDIKVKRKVSGCRRGLTRARRYPRIRSSLTTTRAHGLTAVRAIHDALTGTPWLPPATT
;
A
#
# COMPACT_ATOMS: atom_id res chain seq x y z
N MET A 1 -7.12 -13.32 7.44
CA MET A 1 -8.03 -12.54 6.59
C MET A 1 -7.77 -12.93 5.16
N ASP A 2 -8.69 -13.71 4.59
CA ASP A 2 -8.67 -14.07 3.17
C ASP A 2 -9.04 -12.84 2.33
N ARG A 3 -8.19 -12.47 1.37
CA ARG A 3 -8.40 -11.37 0.42
C ARG A 3 -8.29 -11.86 -1.02
N ALA A 4 -8.30 -13.18 -1.25
CA ALA A 4 -8.16 -13.76 -2.57
C ALA A 4 -9.19 -13.20 -3.56
N GLN A 5 -10.44 -13.03 -3.12
CA GLN A 5 -11.52 -12.44 -3.91
C GLN A 5 -11.21 -11.00 -4.39
N GLN A 6 -10.59 -10.16 -3.54
CA GLN A 6 -10.23 -8.79 -3.91
C GLN A 6 -9.04 -8.76 -4.87
N VAL A 7 -8.08 -9.67 -4.69
CA VAL A 7 -6.92 -9.82 -5.57
C VAL A 7 -7.34 -10.34 -6.95
N LEU A 8 -8.29 -11.27 -6.99
CA LEU A 8 -8.82 -11.87 -8.23
C LEU A 8 -9.95 -11.05 -8.85
N ARG A 9 -10.30 -9.88 -8.32
CA ARG A 9 -11.41 -9.07 -8.84
C ARG A 9 -11.26 -8.73 -10.32
N PHE A 10 -10.02 -8.57 -10.79
CA PHE A 10 -9.74 -8.35 -12.22
C PHE A 10 -10.11 -9.54 -13.11
N THR A 11 -10.33 -10.76 -12.59
CA THR A 11 -10.69 -11.91 -13.43
C THR A 11 -12.18 -11.97 -13.77
N TRP A 12 -13.03 -11.19 -13.07
CA TRP A 12 -14.49 -11.26 -13.20
C TRP A 12 -15.20 -9.90 -13.21
N ASP A 13 -14.55 -8.82 -12.78
CA ASP A 13 -15.08 -7.44 -12.83
C ASP A 13 -14.44 -6.67 -13.99
N PHE A 14 -15.23 -6.35 -15.02
CA PHE A 14 -14.79 -5.66 -16.24
C PHE A 14 -15.21 -4.18 -16.26
N THR A 15 -15.53 -3.60 -15.10
CA THR A 15 -16.02 -2.21 -15.01
C THR A 15 -14.99 -1.23 -15.61
N PRO A 16 -15.41 -0.30 -16.50
CA PRO A 16 -14.51 0.70 -17.06
C PRO A 16 -13.92 1.57 -15.95
N GLY A 17 -12.59 1.59 -15.86
CA GLY A 17 -11.82 2.24 -14.79
C GLY A 17 -11.04 1.28 -13.89
N LEU A 18 -11.30 -0.03 -13.96
CA LEU A 18 -10.47 -1.04 -13.30
C LEU A 18 -9.22 -1.35 -14.14
N THR A 19 -8.04 -1.08 -13.60
CA THR A 19 -6.79 -1.40 -14.29
C THR A 19 -6.53 -2.90 -14.27
N TRP A 20 -6.51 -3.54 -15.44
CA TRP A 20 -6.34 -4.99 -15.64
C TRP A 20 -4.94 -5.54 -15.32
N THR A 21 -4.11 -4.77 -14.64
CA THR A 21 -2.72 -5.14 -14.35
C THR A 21 -2.42 -5.07 -12.86
N ASN A 22 -1.71 -6.09 -12.38
CA ASN A 22 -1.15 -6.12 -11.03
C ASN A 22 0.09 -5.22 -10.87
N ASN A 23 0.55 -4.55 -11.94
CA ASN A 23 1.80 -3.80 -11.97
C ASN A 23 1.92 -2.78 -10.82
N ALA A 24 0.83 -2.08 -10.47
CA ALA A 24 0.86 -1.11 -9.36
C ALA A 24 1.16 -1.78 -8.00
N PHE A 25 0.57 -2.95 -7.76
CA PHE A 25 0.79 -3.71 -6.53
C PHE A 25 2.19 -4.33 -6.51
N GLU A 26 2.66 -4.84 -7.65
CA GLU A 26 4.02 -5.38 -7.79
C GLU A 26 5.09 -4.32 -7.59
N GLN A 27 4.91 -3.12 -8.17
CA GLN A 27 5.79 -1.98 -7.95
C GLN A 27 5.85 -1.62 -6.46
N ALA A 28 4.71 -1.62 -5.76
CA ALA A 28 4.67 -1.36 -4.32
C ALA A 28 5.46 -2.38 -3.48
N LEU A 29 5.46 -3.66 -3.90
CA LEU A 29 6.22 -4.73 -3.24
C LEU A 29 7.71 -4.74 -3.64
N ARG A 30 8.04 -4.27 -4.85
CA ARG A 30 9.40 -4.29 -5.39
C ARG A 30 10.36 -3.48 -4.53
N ASP A 31 9.95 -2.29 -4.09
CA ASP A 31 10.76 -1.44 -3.22
C ASP A 31 11.09 -2.12 -1.88
N ILE A 32 10.14 -2.89 -1.32
CA ILE A 32 10.35 -3.63 -0.07
C ILE A 32 11.38 -4.74 -0.29
N LYS A 33 11.26 -5.50 -1.39
CA LYS A 33 12.20 -6.57 -1.75
C LYS A 33 13.60 -6.01 -2.06
N VAL A 34 13.68 -4.91 -2.82
CA VAL A 34 14.94 -4.22 -3.12
C VAL A 34 15.58 -3.71 -1.84
N LYS A 35 14.82 -3.07 -0.95
CA LYS A 35 15.37 -2.59 0.33
C LYS A 35 15.95 -3.74 1.15
N ARG A 36 15.25 -4.89 1.21
CA ARG A 36 15.77 -6.10 1.87
C ARG A 36 17.03 -6.62 1.18
N LYS A 37 17.06 -6.69 -0.15
CA LYS A 37 18.23 -7.16 -0.93
C LYS A 37 19.47 -6.30 -0.67
N VAL A 38 19.32 -4.97 -0.75
CA VAL A 38 20.45 -4.04 -0.66
C VAL A 38 20.90 -3.82 0.78
N SER A 39 19.97 -3.71 1.75
CA SER A 39 20.35 -3.50 3.16
C SER A 39 20.56 -4.81 3.93
N GLY A 40 20.43 -5.98 3.30
CA GLY A 40 20.52 -7.30 3.90
C GLY A 40 19.42 -7.59 4.92
N CYS A 41 19.67 -7.24 6.19
CA CYS A 41 18.79 -7.54 7.32
C CYS A 41 18.54 -6.29 8.16
N ARG A 42 17.27 -6.03 8.53
CA ARG A 42 16.98 -4.99 9.52
C ARG A 42 17.32 -5.53 10.90
N ARG A 43 18.23 -4.85 11.59
CA ARG A 43 18.72 -5.24 12.94
C ARG A 43 17.65 -5.28 14.05
N GLY A 44 16.39 -4.98 13.77
CA GLY A 44 15.32 -5.03 14.76
C GLY A 44 13.93 -5.29 14.17
N LEU A 45 13.19 -6.21 14.79
CA LEU A 45 11.82 -6.59 14.42
C LEU A 45 10.87 -5.39 14.39
N THR A 46 11.04 -4.44 15.31
CA THR A 46 10.24 -3.21 15.36
C THR A 46 10.40 -2.39 14.08
N ARG A 47 11.63 -2.15 13.62
CA ARG A 47 11.88 -1.46 12.34
C ARG A 47 11.44 -2.31 11.14
N ALA A 48 11.54 -3.63 11.25
CA ALA A 48 11.04 -4.57 10.25
C ALA A 48 9.53 -4.43 10.01
N ARG A 49 8.76 -4.23 11.08
CA ARG A 49 7.29 -4.06 11.03
C ARG A 49 6.85 -2.62 10.70
N ARG A 50 7.54 -1.60 11.21
CA ARG A 50 7.14 -0.19 11.02
C ARG A 50 7.22 0.27 9.57
N TYR A 51 8.33 -0.01 8.88
CA TYR A 51 8.52 0.46 7.51
C TYR A 51 7.45 -0.03 6.53
N PRO A 52 7.09 -1.34 6.43
CA PRO A 52 6.06 -1.77 5.50
C PRO A 52 4.70 -1.20 5.86
N ARG A 53 4.38 -0.98 7.15
CA ARG A 53 3.14 -0.31 7.58
C ARG A 53 3.06 1.14 7.11
N ILE A 54 4.12 1.91 7.33
CA ILE A 54 4.20 3.31 6.88
C ILE A 54 4.13 3.35 5.36
N ARG A 55 4.91 2.50 4.67
CA ARG A 55 4.94 2.49 3.21
C ARG A 55 3.60 2.08 2.62
N SER A 56 2.92 1.07 3.17
CA SER A 56 1.60 0.66 2.68
C SER A 56 0.59 1.79 2.81
N SER A 57 0.57 2.51 3.94
CA SER A 57 -0.32 3.66 4.12
C SER A 57 -0.05 4.77 3.08
N LEU A 58 1.22 5.09 2.83
CA LEU A 58 1.59 6.10 1.81
C LEU A 58 1.25 5.65 0.38
N THR A 59 1.46 4.38 0.05
CA THR A 59 1.10 3.86 -1.27
C THR A 59 -0.42 3.87 -1.47
N THR A 60 -1.19 3.50 -0.45
CA THR A 60 -2.66 3.53 -0.53
C THR A 60 -3.16 4.97 -0.69
N THR A 61 -2.74 5.90 0.18
CA THR A 61 -3.15 7.31 0.07
C THR A 61 -2.80 7.91 -1.30
N ARG A 62 -1.63 7.59 -1.85
CA ARG A 62 -1.25 7.99 -3.21
C ARG A 62 -2.16 7.40 -4.29
N ALA A 63 -2.57 6.13 -4.17
CA ALA A 63 -3.51 5.51 -5.10
C ALA A 63 -4.90 6.18 -5.08
N HIS A 64 -5.25 6.84 -3.96
CA HIS A 64 -6.48 7.61 -3.80
C HIS A 64 -6.28 9.13 -4.01
N GLY A 65 -5.19 9.55 -4.67
CA GLY A 65 -4.97 10.93 -5.10
C GLY A 65 -4.35 11.87 -4.06
N LEU A 66 -3.93 11.37 -2.89
CA LEU A 66 -3.26 12.20 -1.88
C LEU A 66 -1.75 12.26 -2.12
N THR A 67 -1.16 13.43 -1.84
CA THR A 67 0.30 13.57 -1.83
C THR A 67 0.87 12.97 -0.54
N ALA A 68 2.13 12.49 -0.60
CA ALA A 68 2.79 11.93 0.58
C ALA A 68 2.88 12.94 1.73
N VAL A 69 3.14 14.21 1.43
CA VAL A 69 3.22 15.28 2.46
C VAL A 69 1.88 15.44 3.17
N ARG A 70 0.77 15.48 2.41
CA ARG A 70 -0.57 15.57 3.00
C ARG A 70 -0.90 14.35 3.84
N ALA A 71 -0.64 13.14 3.32
CA ALA A 71 -0.87 11.91 4.06
C ALA A 71 -0.07 11.84 5.38
N ILE A 72 1.17 12.34 5.37
CA ILE A 72 2.01 12.41 6.59
C ILE A 72 1.46 13.45 7.56
N HIS A 73 1.13 14.64 7.06
CA HIS A 73 0.52 15.70 7.87
C HIS A 73 -0.73 15.18 8.59
N ASP A 74 -1.67 14.63 7.83
CA ASP A 74 -2.95 14.14 8.33
C ASP A 74 -2.77 13.01 9.36
N ALA A 75 -1.77 12.14 9.16
CA ALA A 75 -1.43 11.10 10.14
C ALA A 75 -0.82 11.67 11.44
N LEU A 76 -0.04 12.75 11.36
CA LEU A 76 0.56 13.40 12.52
C LEU A 76 -0.44 14.28 13.28
N THR A 77 -1.42 14.87 12.59
CA THR A 77 -2.51 15.64 13.22
C THR A 77 -3.64 14.78 13.79
N GLY A 78 -3.52 13.45 13.73
CA GLY A 78 -4.48 12.51 14.30
C GLY A 78 -5.69 12.22 13.41
N THR A 79 -5.69 12.67 12.17
CA THR A 79 -6.77 12.48 11.18
C THR A 79 -6.27 11.70 9.96
N PRO A 80 -5.68 10.50 10.12
CA PRO A 80 -5.13 9.75 8.99
C PRO A 80 -6.22 9.38 8.00
N TRP A 81 -5.90 9.44 6.71
CA TRP A 81 -6.82 8.96 5.68
C TRP A 81 -7.07 7.46 5.84
N LEU A 82 -8.34 7.07 5.78
CA LEU A 82 -8.82 5.70 5.81
C LEU A 82 -9.64 5.43 4.55
N PRO A 83 -9.60 4.21 4.00
CA PRO A 83 -10.45 3.86 2.88
C PRO A 83 -11.93 3.98 3.29
N PRO A 84 -12.80 4.44 2.39
CA PRO A 84 -14.23 4.46 2.65
C PRO A 84 -14.71 3.03 2.94
N ALA A 85 -15.62 2.89 3.91
CA ALA A 85 -16.23 1.60 4.20
C ALA A 85 -16.99 1.14 2.94
N THR A 86 -16.64 -0.04 2.42
CA THR A 86 -17.42 -0.68 1.38
C THR A 86 -18.77 -1.04 1.98
N THR A 87 -19.83 -0.35 1.53
CA THR A 87 -21.23 -0.70 1.83
C THR A 87 -21.62 -1.93 1.03
#